data_AF-A0A9E0QQM8-F1
#
_entry.id   AF-A0A9E0QQM8-F1
#
_cell.length_a   1.000
_cell.length_b   1.000
_cell.length_c   1.000
_cell.angle_alpha   90.00
_cell.angle_beta   90.00
_cell.angle_gamma   90.00
#
_symmetry.space_group_name_H-M   'P 1'
#
loop_
_entity.id
_entity.type
_entity.pdbx_description
1 polymer ?
#
loop_
_entity_poly.entity_id
_entity_poly.type
_entity_poly.pdbx_seq_one_letter_code
_entity_poly.pdbx_strand_id
1 'polypeptide(L)'
;MYRTIQQGAYAQAQGKFIRSLGDGRIEIEAGTKRLVGRAVETRRVVADIGARLLGQRSLRNGLVATVAALGLLLSPVGTGVAKAQDGVNILNVSYDPTREFYREYNELFNEWWTAQGNAPVTIQQSHGGAGAQARAVIDGLEAQVVTLALSADIDKIAESTGKIPADWQSRLEHNSSPYTSTIVFLVRDGNPKGIKDWDDLIGEGVAVVTPNPKTSGGARWNFLAAWGYAEQNGLDPAEFVGKLYKNVPVLDTGA
;
A
#
# COMPACT_ATOMS: atom_id res chain seq x y z
N MET A 1 10.47 -7.01 12.44
CA MET A 1 9.01 -6.82 12.26
C MET A 1 8.79 -5.50 11.56
N TYR A 2 7.92 -5.43 10.54
CA TYR A 2 7.63 -4.17 9.86
C TYR A 2 6.63 -3.31 10.67
N ARG A 3 6.73 -1.99 10.49
CA ARG A 3 5.83 -0.98 11.07
C ARG A 3 5.61 0.15 10.07
N THR A 4 4.45 0.77 10.16
CA THR A 4 4.06 1.95 9.38
C THR A 4 4.14 3.19 10.27
N ILE A 5 4.69 4.28 9.73
CA ILE A 5 4.70 5.60 10.36
C ILE A 5 4.00 6.63 9.50
N GLN A 6 3.40 7.63 10.13
CA GLN A 6 2.89 8.81 9.47
C GLN A 6 4.05 9.75 9.07
N GLN A 7 4.07 10.18 7.81
CA GLN A 7 5.03 11.13 7.23
C GLN A 7 4.27 12.37 6.72
N GLY A 8 4.32 13.46 7.49
CA GLY A 8 3.49 14.64 7.22
C GLY A 8 1.98 14.37 7.35
N ALA A 9 1.16 15.28 6.80
CA ALA A 9 -0.30 15.20 6.94
C ALA A 9 -0.96 14.05 6.16
N TYR A 10 -0.32 13.56 5.08
CA TYR A 10 -0.99 12.76 4.05
C TYR A 10 -0.27 11.48 3.62
N ALA A 11 1.04 11.37 3.85
CA ALA A 11 1.81 10.20 3.45
C ALA A 11 2.10 9.28 4.64
N GLN A 12 2.33 8.00 4.36
CA GLN A 12 2.85 7.05 5.33
C GLN A 12 4.04 6.30 4.73
N ALA A 13 5.05 6.03 5.55
CA ALA A 13 6.17 5.18 5.17
C ALA A 13 6.10 3.86 5.94
N GLN A 14 6.46 2.75 5.28
CA GLN A 14 6.60 1.44 5.92
C GLN A 14 8.06 0.99 5.89
N GLY A 15 8.50 0.34 6.97
CA GLY A 15 9.87 -0.13 7.10
C GLY A 15 10.06 -1.07 8.29
N LYS A 16 11.26 -1.61 8.42
CA LYS A 16 11.64 -2.52 9.50
C LYS A 16 11.80 -1.72 10.80
N PHE A 17 11.09 -2.10 11.84
CA PHE A 17 11.17 -1.42 13.15
C PHE A 17 12.58 -1.49 13.74
N ILE A 18 13.12 -0.33 14.15
CA ILE A 18 14.39 -0.22 14.88
C ILE A 18 14.10 -0.08 16.38
N ARG A 19 13.40 0.98 16.80
CA ARG A 19 13.11 1.28 18.22
C ARG A 19 11.88 2.18 18.40
N SER A 20 11.35 2.20 19.62
CA SER A 20 10.41 3.23 20.08
C SER A 20 11.18 4.41 20.67
N LEU A 21 10.61 5.62 20.56
CA LEU A 21 11.17 6.86 21.11
C LEU A 21 10.46 7.32 22.39
N GLY A 22 9.51 6.55 22.91
CA GLY A 22 8.79 6.81 24.18
C GLY A 22 7.65 7.83 24.11
N ASP A 23 7.56 8.62 23.04
CA ASP A 23 6.55 9.67 22.83
C ASP A 23 5.46 9.30 21.79
N GLY A 24 5.26 8.00 21.57
CA GLY A 24 4.40 7.46 20.52
C GLY A 24 5.01 7.48 19.12
N ARG A 25 6.22 8.02 18.94
CA ARG A 25 6.99 7.85 17.71
C ARG A 25 7.83 6.58 17.75
N ILE A 26 8.10 6.06 16.56
CA ILE A 26 9.02 4.94 16.32
C ILE A 26 10.00 5.32 15.21
N GLU A 27 11.15 4.67 15.23
CA GLU A 27 12.16 4.73 14.18
C GLU A 27 12.08 3.46 13.34
N ILE A 28 11.99 3.62 12.02
CA ILE A 28 11.98 2.53 11.04
C ILE A 28 13.16 2.66 10.05
N GLU A 29 13.62 1.52 9.56
CA GLU A 29 14.54 1.38 8.43
C GLU A 29 13.70 1.18 7.16
N ALA A 30 13.67 2.19 6.30
CA ALA A 30 13.00 2.16 5.00
C ALA A 30 14.08 2.19 3.91
N GLY A 31 14.54 1.00 3.52
CA GLY A 31 15.73 0.87 2.68
C GLY A 31 16.98 1.43 3.38
N THR A 32 17.69 2.33 2.71
CA THR A 32 18.91 3.01 3.21
C THR A 32 18.60 4.15 4.18
N LYS A 33 17.35 4.64 4.27
CA LYS A 33 16.96 5.77 5.11
C LYS A 33 16.35 5.30 6.43
N ARG A 34 16.75 5.94 7.53
CA ARG A 34 16.05 5.84 8.82
C ARG A 34 15.02 6.95 8.90
N LEU A 35 13.76 6.58 9.14
CA LEU A 35 12.65 7.51 9.21
C LEU A 35 12.00 7.45 10.60
N VAL A 36 11.68 8.61 11.14
CA VAL A 36 10.97 8.76 12.42
C VAL A 36 9.58 9.34 12.15
N GLY A 37 8.56 8.77 12.79
CA GLY A 37 7.19 9.28 12.72
C GLY A 37 6.30 8.63 13.79
N ARG A 38 5.08 9.13 13.93
CA ARG A 38 4.08 8.49 14.82
C ARG A 38 3.70 7.13 14.26
N ALA A 39 3.67 6.11 15.11
CA ALA A 39 3.22 4.79 14.72
C ALA A 39 1.75 4.84 14.27
N VAL A 40 1.45 4.26 13.11
CA VAL A 40 0.07 4.08 12.65
C VAL A 40 -0.43 2.76 13.22
N GLU A 41 -1.33 2.82 14.20
CA GLU A 41 -1.98 1.62 14.74
C GLU A 41 -2.91 1.02 13.68
N THR A 42 -2.45 -0.07 13.06
CA THR A 42 -3.33 -0.93 12.27
C THR A 42 -4.29 -1.62 13.24
N ARG A 43 -5.52 -1.09 13.40
CA ARG A 43 -6.60 -1.80 14.09
C ARG A 43 -6.86 -3.13 13.36
N ARG A 44 -6.28 -4.21 13.86
CA ARG A 44 -6.56 -5.56 13.40
C ARG A 44 -8.01 -5.93 13.73
N VAL A 45 -8.93 -5.67 12.81
CA VAL A 45 -10.28 -6.26 12.81
C VAL A 45 -10.24 -7.71 12.26
N VAL A 46 -9.12 -8.42 12.49
CA VAL A 46 -8.93 -9.85 12.19
C VAL A 46 -7.97 -10.44 13.23
N ALA A 47 -8.46 -10.64 14.46
CA ALA A 47 -7.67 -11.23 15.54
C ALA A 47 -8.51 -11.95 16.62
N ASP A 48 -9.58 -12.68 16.24
CA ASP A 48 -10.30 -13.52 17.21
C ASP A 48 -10.91 -14.84 16.67
N ILE A 49 -10.67 -15.20 15.40
CA ILE A 49 -11.18 -16.45 14.79
C ILE A 49 -10.08 -17.54 14.68
N GLY A 50 -8.80 -17.19 14.86
CA GLY A 50 -7.66 -18.10 14.66
C GLY A 50 -7.19 -18.93 15.87
N ALA A 51 -7.78 -18.74 17.06
CA ALA A 51 -7.19 -19.20 18.33
C ALA A 51 -7.80 -20.49 18.93
N ARG A 52 -8.41 -21.37 18.13
CA ARG A 52 -9.05 -22.61 18.63
C ARG A 52 -8.72 -23.94 17.91
N LEU A 53 -7.78 -23.96 16.96
CA LEU A 53 -7.51 -25.17 16.14
C LEU A 53 -6.07 -25.74 16.19
N LEU A 54 -5.20 -25.25 17.07
CA LEU A 54 -3.88 -25.88 17.32
C LEU A 54 -3.71 -26.27 18.80
N GLY A 55 -4.62 -27.15 19.24
CA GLY A 55 -4.45 -27.90 20.48
C GLY A 55 -3.50 -29.07 20.26
N GLN A 56 -2.38 -29.07 21.01
CA GLN A 56 -1.52 -30.22 21.31
C GLN A 56 -0.90 -31.01 20.15
N ARG A 57 0.41 -30.87 19.99
CA ARG A 57 1.32 -32.03 20.09
C ARG A 57 2.71 -31.58 20.53
N SER A 58 3.01 -31.82 21.80
CA SER A 58 4.38 -31.80 22.31
C SER A 58 5.12 -33.06 21.84
N LEU A 59 6.40 -32.93 21.53
CA LEU A 59 7.40 -33.97 21.81
C LEU A 59 8.77 -33.28 22.04
N ARG A 60 9.56 -33.86 22.94
CA ARG A 60 10.83 -33.32 23.46
C ARG A 60 12.04 -33.97 22.76
N ASN A 61 13.23 -33.48 23.13
CA ASN A 61 14.59 -34.02 22.89
C ASN A 61 15.32 -33.38 21.69
N GLY A 62 16.60 -33.00 21.75
CA GLY A 62 17.53 -32.90 22.89
C GLY A 62 19.01 -32.81 22.46
N LEU A 63 19.85 -32.06 23.19
CA LEU A 63 21.33 -31.89 23.08
C LEU A 63 21.89 -31.38 21.71
N VAL A 64 22.72 -30.34 21.61
CA VAL A 64 24.06 -30.01 22.18
C VAL A 64 25.24 -30.80 21.57
N ALA A 65 26.08 -30.10 20.81
CA ALA A 65 27.51 -30.36 20.57
C ALA A 65 28.22 -29.05 20.12
N THR A 66 29.54 -28.92 20.27
CA THR A 66 30.26 -27.62 20.23
C THR A 66 31.71 -27.75 19.72
N VAL A 67 32.27 -26.69 19.08
CA VAL A 67 33.72 -26.50 18.71
C VAL A 67 34.21 -27.47 17.57
N ALA A 68 35.12 -27.18 16.62
CA ALA A 68 36.06 -26.07 16.31
C ALA A 68 35.84 -25.55 14.85
N ALA A 69 36.74 -24.97 14.02
CA ALA A 69 38.18 -24.62 14.10
C ALA A 69 38.53 -23.40 13.19
N LEU A 70 39.72 -22.82 13.42
CA LEU A 70 40.29 -21.64 12.74
C LEU A 70 41.38 -22.07 11.71
N GLY A 71 41.51 -21.41 10.55
CA GLY A 71 42.60 -21.69 9.59
C GLY A 71 42.69 -20.74 8.40
N LEU A 72 43.77 -19.93 8.34
CA LEU A 72 44.09 -18.97 7.27
C LEU A 72 44.38 -19.61 5.90
N LEU A 73 44.07 -18.88 4.83
CA LEU A 73 45.00 -18.69 3.69
C LEU A 73 44.81 -17.30 3.06
N LEU A 74 45.86 -16.48 3.02
CA LEU A 74 45.89 -15.24 2.25
C LEU A 74 46.28 -15.52 0.80
N SER A 75 45.69 -14.79 -0.15
CA SER A 75 46.20 -14.66 -1.52
C SER A 75 45.85 -13.26 -2.06
N PRO A 76 46.83 -12.46 -2.51
CA PRO A 76 46.60 -11.13 -3.04
C PRO A 76 46.16 -11.22 -4.51
N VAL A 77 44.92 -11.65 -4.74
CA VAL A 77 44.28 -11.45 -6.05
C VAL A 77 43.97 -9.97 -6.17
N GLY A 78 44.46 -9.34 -7.23
CA GLY A 78 44.29 -7.90 -7.46
C GLY A 78 42.83 -7.53 -7.62
N THR A 79 42.19 -7.10 -6.52
CA THR A 79 40.89 -6.47 -6.56
C THR A 79 41.04 -5.11 -7.23
N GLY A 80 40.77 -5.06 -8.54
CA GLY A 80 40.31 -3.81 -9.14
C GLY A 80 39.17 -3.30 -8.26
N VAL A 81 39.29 -2.07 -7.76
CA VAL A 81 38.28 -1.48 -6.88
C VAL A 81 37.03 -1.30 -7.72
N ALA A 82 36.16 -2.30 -7.71
CA ALA A 82 34.81 -2.19 -8.22
C ALA A 82 34.22 -1.01 -7.48
N LYS A 83 34.00 0.10 -8.20
CA LYS A 83 33.23 1.22 -7.66
C LYS A 83 31.91 0.61 -7.25
N ALA A 84 31.63 0.59 -5.95
CA ALA A 84 30.30 0.29 -5.47
C ALA A 84 29.39 1.29 -6.20
N GLN A 85 28.57 0.78 -7.12
CA GLN A 85 27.51 1.59 -7.69
C GLN A 85 26.60 1.93 -6.52
N ASP A 86 26.53 3.21 -6.17
CA ASP A 86 25.61 3.67 -5.13
C ASP A 86 24.22 3.14 -5.48
N GLY A 87 23.72 2.22 -4.64
CA GLY A 87 22.54 1.41 -4.97
C GLY A 87 21.38 2.32 -5.33
N VAL A 88 20.73 2.07 -6.48
CA VAL A 88 19.67 2.96 -6.97
C VAL A 88 18.53 2.96 -5.95
N ASN A 89 18.30 4.12 -5.35
CA ASN A 89 17.22 4.32 -4.40
C ASN A 89 15.98 4.77 -5.17
N ILE A 90 14.90 3.98 -5.09
CA ILE A 90 13.62 4.23 -5.78
C ILE A 90 12.55 4.43 -4.71
N LEU A 91 11.96 5.61 -4.62
CA LEU A 91 10.73 5.83 -3.88
C LEU A 91 9.52 5.58 -4.80
N ASN A 92 8.77 4.52 -4.51
CA ASN A 92 7.44 4.29 -5.07
C ASN A 92 6.39 4.95 -4.16
N VAL A 93 5.70 5.96 -4.68
CA VAL A 93 4.53 6.56 -4.03
C VAL A 93 3.27 5.92 -4.60
N SER A 94 2.65 5.06 -3.79
CA SER A 94 1.53 4.20 -4.18
C SER A 94 0.25 4.52 -3.39
N TYR A 95 -0.87 3.92 -3.80
CA TYR A 95 -2.14 3.98 -3.08
C TYR A 95 -2.24 2.93 -1.95
N ASP A 96 -3.26 3.02 -1.11
CA ASP A 96 -3.28 2.38 0.22
C ASP A 96 -3.18 0.84 0.27
N PRO A 97 -4.00 0.06 -0.46
CA PRO A 97 -4.06 -1.40 -0.32
C PRO A 97 -2.93 -2.17 -1.03
N THR A 98 -1.99 -1.49 -1.70
CA THR A 98 -0.89 -2.15 -2.45
C THR A 98 0.35 -2.47 -1.59
N ARG A 99 0.26 -2.31 -0.26
CA ARG A 99 1.37 -2.51 0.70
C ARG A 99 1.96 -3.91 0.61
N GLU A 100 1.09 -4.91 0.66
CA GLU A 100 1.45 -6.34 0.56
C GLU A 100 2.04 -6.66 -0.81
N PHE A 101 1.34 -6.25 -1.88
CA PHE A 101 1.77 -6.45 -3.26
C PHE A 101 3.17 -5.89 -3.51
N TYR A 102 3.42 -4.62 -3.20
CA TYR A 102 4.73 -4.02 -3.46
C TYR A 102 5.82 -4.56 -2.54
N ARG A 103 5.52 -5.03 -1.33
CA ARG A 103 6.53 -5.70 -0.50
C ARG A 103 7.09 -6.93 -1.22
N GLU A 104 6.22 -7.79 -1.72
CA GLU A 104 6.60 -9.04 -2.41
C GLU A 104 7.13 -8.77 -3.83
N TYR A 105 6.51 -7.87 -4.58
CA TYR A 105 6.97 -7.47 -5.91
C TYR A 105 8.34 -6.78 -5.90
N ASN A 106 8.65 -5.99 -4.87
CA ASN A 106 9.97 -5.34 -4.76
C ASN A 106 11.10 -6.35 -4.50
N GLU A 107 10.82 -7.42 -3.74
CA GLU A 107 11.77 -8.53 -3.55
C GLU A 107 12.02 -9.26 -4.88
N LEU A 108 10.94 -9.68 -5.56
CA LEU A 108 11.01 -10.34 -6.87
C LEU A 108 11.68 -9.48 -7.96
N PHE A 109 11.40 -8.17 -7.99
CA PHE A 109 12.03 -7.24 -8.93
C PHE A 109 13.53 -7.16 -8.69
N ASN A 110 13.97 -7.11 -7.43
CA ASN A 110 15.40 -6.99 -7.10
C ASN A 110 16.15 -8.31 -7.39
N GLU A 111 15.53 -9.47 -7.14
CA GLU A 111 16.06 -10.77 -7.57
C GLU A 111 16.22 -10.84 -9.09
N TRP A 112 15.19 -10.48 -9.85
CA TRP A 112 15.25 -10.42 -11.31
C TRP A 112 16.31 -9.42 -11.81
N TRP A 113 16.35 -8.22 -11.24
CA TRP A 113 17.26 -7.15 -11.65
C TRP A 113 18.73 -7.51 -11.40
N THR A 114 19.03 -8.16 -10.28
CA THR A 114 20.39 -8.63 -9.95
C THR A 114 20.80 -9.86 -10.75
N ALA A 115 19.86 -10.76 -11.08
CA ALA A 115 20.11 -11.88 -11.99
C ALA A 115 20.52 -11.42 -13.41
N GLN A 116 20.09 -10.22 -13.82
CA GLN A 116 20.51 -9.56 -15.07
C GLN A 116 21.89 -8.88 -14.96
N GLY A 117 22.62 -9.06 -13.86
CA GLY A 117 23.97 -8.53 -13.65
C GLY A 117 24.04 -7.08 -13.14
N ASN A 118 22.91 -6.48 -12.77
CA ASN A 118 22.89 -5.13 -12.21
C ASN A 118 23.16 -5.11 -10.70
N ALA A 119 23.62 -3.97 -10.18
CA ALA A 119 23.65 -3.75 -8.73
C ALA A 119 22.22 -3.76 -8.13
N PRO A 120 22.05 -4.28 -6.89
CA PRO A 120 20.74 -4.31 -6.23
C PRO A 120 20.17 -2.91 -6.02
N VAL A 121 18.86 -2.79 -6.18
CA VAL A 121 18.12 -1.55 -5.95
C VAL A 121 17.52 -1.53 -4.55
N THR A 122 17.39 -0.33 -3.99
CA THR A 122 16.68 -0.09 -2.73
C THR A 122 15.35 0.56 -3.03
N ILE A 123 14.25 -0.20 -2.95
CA ILE A 123 12.90 0.32 -3.18
C ILE A 123 12.25 0.69 -1.85
N GLN A 124 11.90 1.95 -1.70
CA GLN A 124 11.14 2.51 -0.58
C GLN A 124 9.68 2.68 -1.00
N GLN A 125 8.76 2.49 -0.07
CA GLN A 125 7.32 2.54 -0.32
C GLN A 125 6.66 3.63 0.53
N SER A 126 5.80 4.43 -0.11
CA SER A 126 4.82 5.28 0.55
C SER A 126 3.41 4.85 0.15
N HIS A 127 2.49 4.77 1.11
CA HIS A 127 1.09 4.37 0.89
C HIS A 127 0.10 5.30 1.59
N GLY A 128 -1.08 5.46 1.01
CA GLY A 128 -2.20 6.23 1.55
C GLY A 128 -3.29 6.45 0.50
N GLY A 129 -4.27 7.30 0.80
CA GLY A 129 -5.29 7.71 -0.18
C GLY A 129 -4.64 8.31 -1.44
N ALA A 130 -4.98 7.79 -2.62
CA ALA A 130 -4.29 8.12 -3.88
C ALA A 130 -4.20 9.63 -4.20
N GLY A 131 -5.27 10.40 -3.97
CA GLY A 131 -5.26 11.85 -4.16
C GLY A 131 -4.49 12.62 -3.09
N ALA A 132 -4.33 12.03 -1.89
CA ALA A 132 -3.49 12.56 -0.83
C ALA A 132 -2.00 12.31 -1.12
N GLN A 133 -1.68 11.13 -1.68
CA GLN A 133 -0.36 10.76 -2.17
C GLN A 133 0.06 11.61 -3.38
N ALA A 134 -0.85 11.87 -4.32
CA ALA A 134 -0.61 12.78 -5.43
C ALA A 134 -0.27 14.20 -4.97
N ARG A 135 -1.03 14.74 -4.00
CA ARG A 135 -0.70 16.03 -3.36
C ARG A 135 0.69 16.01 -2.72
N ALA A 136 1.07 14.95 -2.00
CA ALA A 136 2.40 14.86 -1.41
C ALA A 136 3.53 14.95 -2.45
N VAL A 137 3.37 14.36 -3.65
CA VAL A 137 4.35 14.46 -4.75
C VAL A 137 4.39 15.88 -5.36
N ILE A 138 3.23 16.51 -5.53
CA ILE A 138 3.12 17.91 -5.98
C ILE A 138 3.81 18.86 -4.98
N ASP A 139 3.58 18.64 -3.68
CA ASP A 139 4.14 19.44 -2.57
C ASP A 139 5.63 19.15 -2.30
N GLY A 140 6.27 18.24 -3.06
CA GLY A 140 7.73 18.04 -3.07
C GLY A 140 8.24 16.67 -2.63
N LEU A 141 7.40 15.67 -2.36
CA LEU A 141 7.86 14.29 -2.12
C LEU A 141 8.51 13.73 -3.38
N GLU A 142 9.81 13.47 -3.32
CA GLU A 142 10.65 13.07 -4.46
C GLU A 142 10.44 11.59 -4.85
N ALA A 143 9.26 11.27 -5.38
CA ALA A 143 8.97 9.98 -5.99
C ALA A 143 9.80 9.75 -7.25
N GLN A 144 10.34 8.54 -7.42
CA GLN A 144 10.93 8.11 -8.70
C GLN A 144 9.86 7.42 -9.58
N VAL A 145 8.89 6.76 -8.96
CA VAL A 145 7.71 6.22 -9.62
C VAL A 145 6.46 6.51 -8.79
N VAL A 146 5.33 6.73 -9.46
CA VAL A 146 4.01 6.83 -8.84
C VAL A 146 3.13 5.71 -9.35
N THR A 147 2.43 5.03 -8.45
CA THR A 147 1.58 3.88 -8.80
C THR A 147 0.22 4.07 -8.11
N LEU A 148 -0.64 4.89 -8.71
CA LEU A 148 -1.85 5.42 -8.07
C LEU A 148 -3.13 4.72 -8.56
N ALA A 149 -4.25 4.98 -7.89
CA ALA A 149 -5.49 4.23 -8.06
C ALA A 149 -6.33 4.61 -9.30
N LEU A 150 -6.03 5.74 -9.96
CA LEU A 150 -6.73 6.22 -11.17
C LEU A 150 -5.89 7.29 -11.88
N SER A 151 -6.14 7.48 -13.19
CA SER A 151 -5.34 8.37 -14.05
C SER A 151 -5.34 9.83 -13.59
N ALA A 152 -6.50 10.37 -13.19
CA ALA A 152 -6.65 11.79 -12.84
C ALA A 152 -5.75 12.25 -11.67
N ASP A 153 -5.29 11.34 -10.81
CA ASP A 153 -4.31 11.66 -9.76
C ASP A 153 -2.89 11.83 -10.33
N ILE A 154 -2.55 11.06 -11.38
CA ILE A 154 -1.27 11.13 -12.10
C ILE A 154 -1.28 12.33 -13.07
N ASP A 155 -2.39 12.55 -13.79
CA ASP A 155 -2.63 13.74 -14.61
C ASP A 155 -2.41 15.01 -13.78
N LYS A 156 -2.95 15.06 -12.56
CA LYS A 156 -2.76 16.22 -11.66
C LYS A 156 -1.29 16.44 -11.28
N ILE A 157 -0.49 15.39 -11.12
CA ILE A 157 0.96 15.52 -10.90
C ILE A 157 1.64 16.07 -12.16
N ALA A 158 1.32 15.53 -13.33
CA ALA A 158 1.87 15.96 -14.62
C ALA A 158 1.60 17.46 -14.86
N GLU A 159 0.34 17.88 -14.78
CA GLU A 159 -0.11 19.27 -14.90
C GLU A 159 0.59 20.21 -13.91
N SER A 160 0.70 19.81 -12.65
CA SER A 160 1.09 20.72 -11.56
C SER A 160 2.61 20.83 -11.36
N THR A 161 3.38 19.87 -11.88
CA THR A 161 4.83 19.78 -11.65
C THR A 161 5.68 19.73 -12.92
N GLY A 162 5.10 19.33 -14.06
CA GLY A 162 5.86 19.04 -15.29
C GLY A 162 6.84 17.85 -15.19
N LYS A 163 6.89 17.15 -14.05
CA LYS A 163 7.84 16.02 -13.82
C LYS A 163 7.41 14.74 -14.54
N ILE A 164 6.14 14.63 -14.90
CA ILE A 164 5.56 13.52 -15.66
C ILE A 164 5.10 14.10 -17.01
N PRO A 165 5.50 13.51 -18.15
CA PRO A 165 5.04 13.95 -19.47
C PRO A 165 3.51 13.93 -19.61
N ALA A 166 2.94 14.87 -20.36
CA ALA A 166 1.48 14.95 -20.54
C ALA A 166 0.88 13.73 -21.25
N ASP A 167 1.68 12.99 -22.03
CA ASP A 167 1.33 11.75 -22.73
C ASP A 167 1.59 10.48 -21.90
N TRP A 168 1.86 10.59 -20.59
CA TRP A 168 2.29 9.46 -19.75
C TRP A 168 1.42 8.21 -19.85
N GLN A 169 0.11 8.38 -20.05
CA GLN A 169 -0.85 7.27 -20.05
C GLN A 169 -0.65 6.32 -21.24
N SER A 170 -0.11 6.78 -22.37
CA SER A 170 0.17 5.94 -23.54
C SER A 170 1.58 5.36 -23.58
N ARG A 171 2.45 5.73 -22.62
CA ARG A 171 3.87 5.32 -22.59
C ARG A 171 4.08 3.86 -22.17
N LEU A 172 3.07 3.22 -21.58
CA LEU A 172 3.02 1.80 -21.27
C LEU A 172 1.68 1.21 -21.76
N GLU A 173 1.67 -0.10 -21.97
CA GLU A 173 0.49 -0.83 -22.43
C GLU A 173 -0.73 -0.65 -21.51
N HIS A 174 -1.93 -0.89 -22.07
CA HIS A 174 -3.19 -0.85 -21.33
C HIS A 174 -3.43 0.46 -20.57
N ASN A 175 -3.15 1.61 -21.21
CA ASN A 175 -3.28 2.94 -20.60
C ASN A 175 -2.45 3.08 -19.30
N SER A 176 -1.22 2.55 -19.31
CA SER A 176 -0.33 2.47 -18.15
C SER A 176 -0.94 1.78 -16.92
N SER A 177 -1.89 0.85 -17.14
CA SER A 177 -2.60 0.10 -16.10
C SER A 177 -2.26 -1.41 -16.22
N PRO A 178 -1.17 -1.89 -15.61
CA PRO A 178 -0.68 -3.27 -15.78
C PRO A 178 -1.57 -4.34 -15.11
N TYR A 179 -2.57 -3.93 -14.33
CA TYR A 179 -3.61 -4.77 -13.77
C TYR A 179 -4.90 -3.96 -13.60
N THR A 180 -6.01 -4.65 -13.40
CA THR A 180 -7.31 -4.05 -13.09
C THR A 180 -7.91 -4.67 -11.83
N SER A 181 -8.97 -4.05 -11.31
CA SER A 181 -9.77 -4.57 -10.20
C SER A 181 -11.23 -4.10 -10.40
N THR A 182 -12.12 -4.45 -9.47
CA THR A 182 -13.52 -3.98 -9.47
C THR A 182 -14.00 -3.69 -8.05
N ILE A 183 -15.17 -3.06 -7.94
CA ILE A 183 -15.83 -2.78 -6.65
C ILE A 183 -16.75 -3.95 -6.31
N VAL A 184 -16.65 -4.44 -5.07
CA VAL A 184 -17.47 -5.52 -4.51
C VAL A 184 -17.86 -5.18 -3.08
N PHE A 185 -18.92 -5.81 -2.56
CA PHE A 185 -19.31 -5.66 -1.16
C PHE A 185 -18.67 -6.74 -0.29
N LEU A 186 -18.00 -6.32 0.79
CA LEU A 186 -17.59 -7.22 1.85
C LEU A 186 -18.60 -7.13 3.00
N VAL A 187 -19.32 -8.22 3.25
CA VAL A 187 -20.32 -8.32 4.32
C VAL A 187 -19.80 -9.13 5.51
N ARG A 188 -20.48 -9.03 6.65
CA ARG A 188 -20.22 -9.90 7.81
C ARG A 188 -20.68 -11.34 7.51
N ASP A 189 -20.05 -12.29 8.21
CA ASP A 189 -20.39 -13.71 8.11
C ASP A 189 -21.90 -13.97 8.29
N GLY A 190 -22.42 -14.94 7.53
CA GLY A 190 -23.85 -15.23 7.41
C GLY A 190 -24.70 -14.18 6.67
N ASN A 191 -24.13 -13.04 6.25
CA ASN A 191 -24.84 -11.92 5.61
C ASN A 191 -26.15 -11.52 6.33
N PRO A 192 -26.08 -11.06 7.60
CA PRO A 192 -27.26 -10.84 8.45
C PRO A 192 -28.16 -9.69 8.00
N LYS A 193 -27.76 -8.93 6.98
CA LYS A 193 -28.54 -7.85 6.36
C LYS A 193 -29.07 -8.22 4.98
N GLY A 194 -28.77 -9.41 4.47
CA GLY A 194 -29.28 -9.92 3.20
C GLY A 194 -28.76 -9.19 1.95
N ILE A 195 -27.69 -8.39 2.08
CA ILE A 195 -27.13 -7.53 1.01
C ILE A 195 -26.72 -8.40 -0.18
N LYS A 196 -27.23 -8.08 -1.37
CA LYS A 196 -26.94 -8.75 -2.64
C LYS A 196 -26.59 -7.74 -3.73
N ASP A 197 -27.23 -6.58 -3.74
CA ASP A 197 -27.04 -5.55 -4.77
C ASP A 197 -27.05 -4.13 -4.18
N TRP A 198 -26.81 -3.12 -5.03
CA TRP A 198 -26.66 -1.72 -4.63
C TRP A 198 -27.90 -1.14 -3.93
N ASP A 199 -29.11 -1.56 -4.32
CA ASP A 199 -30.36 -1.10 -3.67
C ASP A 199 -30.46 -1.52 -2.19
N ASP A 200 -29.84 -2.63 -1.80
CA ASP A 200 -29.82 -3.04 -0.39
C ASP A 200 -29.00 -2.07 0.48
N LEU A 201 -28.04 -1.35 -0.11
CA LEU A 201 -27.17 -0.42 0.61
C LEU A 201 -27.90 0.86 1.08
N ILE A 202 -29.01 1.22 0.42
CA ILE A 202 -29.87 2.34 0.80
C ILE A 202 -31.00 1.94 1.77
N GLY A 203 -31.06 0.68 2.17
CA GLY A 203 -32.07 0.15 3.10
C GLY A 203 -31.95 0.68 4.54
N GLU A 204 -33.06 0.66 5.28
CA GLU A 204 -33.08 1.13 6.67
C GLU A 204 -32.21 0.26 7.59
N GLY A 205 -31.46 0.93 8.47
CA GLY A 205 -30.57 0.25 9.42
C GLY A 205 -29.40 -0.50 8.78
N VAL A 206 -29.05 -0.18 7.53
CA VAL A 206 -27.79 -0.57 6.89
C VAL A 206 -26.76 0.54 7.15
N ALA A 207 -25.52 0.14 7.47
CA ALA A 207 -24.40 1.05 7.68
C ALA A 207 -23.27 0.67 6.72
N VAL A 208 -22.97 1.57 5.79
CA VAL A 208 -22.02 1.38 4.69
C VAL A 208 -20.68 2.00 5.07
N VAL A 209 -19.60 1.24 5.00
CA VAL A 209 -18.24 1.77 5.20
C VAL A 209 -17.64 2.02 3.82
N THR A 210 -17.30 3.28 3.53
CA THR A 210 -16.61 3.68 2.31
C THR A 210 -15.65 4.83 2.62
N PRO A 211 -14.46 4.92 2.00
CA PRO A 211 -13.52 5.98 2.29
C PRO A 211 -13.92 7.34 1.69
N ASN A 212 -13.17 8.38 2.05
CA ASN A 212 -13.42 9.76 1.64
C ASN A 212 -13.00 10.02 0.17
N PRO A 213 -13.91 10.46 -0.73
CA PRO A 213 -13.60 10.74 -2.13
C PRO A 213 -12.69 11.97 -2.36
N LYS A 214 -12.41 12.77 -1.32
CA LYS A 214 -11.46 13.90 -1.37
C LYS A 214 -9.99 13.49 -1.16
N THR A 215 -9.75 12.25 -0.73
CA THR A 215 -8.40 11.71 -0.44
C THR A 215 -8.16 10.36 -1.12
N SER A 216 -9.15 9.48 -1.18
CA SER A 216 -9.03 8.11 -1.72
C SER A 216 -9.45 8.01 -3.19
N GLY A 217 -8.71 7.23 -3.97
CA GLY A 217 -9.11 6.83 -5.33
C GLY A 217 -10.18 5.73 -5.32
N GLY A 218 -10.05 4.75 -4.42
CA GLY A 218 -11.07 3.72 -4.22
C GLY A 218 -12.44 4.30 -3.85
N ALA A 219 -12.47 5.36 -3.03
CA ALA A 219 -13.71 6.09 -2.73
C ALA A 219 -14.39 6.70 -3.97
N ARG A 220 -13.60 7.19 -4.93
CA ARG A 220 -14.12 7.74 -6.20
C ARG A 220 -14.62 6.62 -7.11
N TRP A 221 -13.95 5.47 -7.14
CA TRP A 221 -14.47 4.28 -7.82
C TRP A 221 -15.76 3.74 -7.18
N ASN A 222 -15.86 3.70 -5.85
CA ASN A 222 -17.09 3.31 -5.14
C ASN A 222 -18.26 4.25 -5.50
N PHE A 223 -18.01 5.57 -5.51
CA PHE A 223 -18.99 6.57 -5.91
C PHE A 223 -19.45 6.36 -7.37
N LEU A 224 -18.51 6.19 -8.29
CA LEU A 224 -18.81 6.00 -9.72
C LEU A 224 -19.53 4.67 -10.00
N ALA A 225 -19.24 3.61 -9.23
CA ALA A 225 -19.95 2.33 -9.34
C ALA A 225 -21.41 2.46 -8.88
N ALA A 226 -21.66 3.14 -7.76
CA ALA A 226 -23.02 3.45 -7.30
C ALA A 226 -23.79 4.36 -8.27
N TRP A 227 -23.12 5.35 -8.84
CA TRP A 227 -23.68 6.26 -9.84
C TRP A 227 -24.04 5.52 -11.12
N GLY A 228 -23.12 4.70 -11.65
CA GLY A 228 -23.35 3.90 -12.85
C GLY A 228 -24.43 2.84 -12.69
N TYR A 229 -24.57 2.26 -11.49
CA TYR A 229 -25.71 1.39 -11.17
C TYR A 229 -27.04 2.14 -11.30
N ALA A 230 -27.14 3.33 -10.73
CA ALA A 230 -28.35 4.14 -10.79
C ALA A 230 -28.72 4.52 -12.25
N GLU A 231 -27.74 4.98 -13.04
CA GLU A 231 -27.93 5.30 -14.46
C GLU A 231 -28.42 4.09 -15.27
N GLN A 232 -27.81 2.92 -15.07
CA GLN A 232 -28.18 1.69 -15.80
C GLN A 232 -29.56 1.15 -15.44
N ASN A 233 -30.04 1.42 -14.22
CA ASN A 233 -31.38 1.02 -13.76
C ASN A 233 -32.45 2.10 -13.90
N GLY A 234 -32.14 3.23 -14.56
CA GLY A 234 -33.09 4.32 -14.80
C GLY A 234 -33.48 5.11 -13.55
N LEU A 235 -32.64 5.08 -12.51
CA LEU A 235 -32.79 5.85 -11.28
C LEU A 235 -32.10 7.21 -11.42
N ASP A 236 -32.50 8.21 -10.63
CA ASP A 236 -31.72 9.45 -10.52
C ASP A 236 -30.42 9.17 -9.75
N PRO A 237 -29.22 9.37 -10.35
CA PRO A 237 -27.96 8.99 -9.70
C PRO A 237 -27.61 9.87 -8.51
N ALA A 238 -27.99 11.16 -8.55
CA ALA A 238 -27.71 12.09 -7.45
C ALA A 238 -28.58 11.78 -6.23
N GLU A 239 -29.85 11.41 -6.43
CA GLU A 239 -30.74 10.94 -5.38
C GLU A 239 -30.28 9.58 -4.83
N PHE A 240 -29.94 8.62 -5.69
CA PHE A 240 -29.48 7.29 -5.28
C PHE A 240 -28.21 7.36 -4.43
N VAL A 241 -27.18 8.03 -4.94
CA VAL A 241 -25.92 8.23 -4.20
C VAL A 241 -26.14 9.11 -2.97
N GLY A 242 -27.06 10.08 -3.02
CA GLY A 242 -27.49 10.87 -1.86
C GLY A 242 -28.14 10.04 -0.75
N LYS A 243 -28.91 8.98 -1.09
CA LYS A 243 -29.43 8.01 -0.12
C LYS A 243 -28.31 7.12 0.41
N LEU A 244 -27.43 6.61 -0.45
CA LEU A 244 -26.28 5.78 -0.06
C LEU A 244 -25.41 6.47 0.98
N TYR A 245 -25.04 7.73 0.76
CA TYR A 245 -24.19 8.49 1.68
C TYR A 245 -24.88 8.86 3.01
N LYS A 246 -26.23 8.82 3.11
CA LYS A 246 -26.93 8.93 4.42
C LYS A 246 -26.70 7.69 5.28
N ASN A 247 -26.44 6.53 4.68
CA ASN A 247 -26.09 5.28 5.37
C ASN A 247 -24.58 5.15 5.64
N VAL A 248 -23.76 6.17 5.33
CA VAL A 248 -22.31 6.17 5.59
C VAL A 248 -21.99 6.94 6.87
N PRO A 249 -21.65 6.28 8.01
CA PRO A 249 -21.43 6.96 9.28
C PRO A 249 -20.04 7.61 9.40
N VAL A 250 -19.05 7.16 8.63
CA VAL A 250 -17.65 7.61 8.67
C VAL A 250 -17.04 7.56 7.27
N LEU A 251 -16.19 8.53 6.93
CA LEU A 251 -15.41 8.60 5.70
C LEU A 251 -13.91 8.60 6.02
N ASP A 252 -13.31 7.40 6.07
CA ASP A 252 -11.88 7.24 6.38
C ASP A 252 -10.96 7.82 5.29
N THR A 253 -9.73 8.19 5.67
CA THR A 253 -8.79 8.92 4.79
C THR A 253 -8.21 8.06 3.65
N GLY A 254 -8.21 6.74 3.82
CA GLY A 254 -7.68 5.72 2.91
C GLY A 254 -8.58 4.49 2.87
N ALA A 255 -8.27 3.53 2.01
CA ALA A 255 -9.06 2.30 1.79
C ALA A 255 -8.39 1.08 2.43
#